data_AF-A0A7W1IGE1-F1
#
_entry.id   AF-A0A7W1IGE1-F1
#
_cell.length_a   1.000
_cell.length_b   1.000
_cell.length_c   1.000
_cell.angle_alpha   90.00
_cell.angle_beta   90.00
_cell.angle_gamma   90.00
#
_symmetry.space_group_name_H-M   'P 1'
#
loop_
_entity.id
_entity.type
_entity.pdbx_description
1 polymer ?
#
loop_
_entity_poly.entity_id
_entity_poly.type
_entity_poly.pdbx_seq_one_letter_code
_entity_poly.pdbx_strand_id
1 'polypeptide(L)'
;METIKKDDPKIIKAWTFYDWANSVFPLVITSAIFPNFYDAVTATKNEAGEIISHTVTFFGREFENQNIYSFVYAFALSIVVLISPILSGIADYLGNKKRFLQFFCYLGALSCMCLFLFSKNHLELSFIPFITATIG
;
A
#
# COMPACT_ATOMS: atom_id res chain seq x y z
N MET A 1 -24.66 25.47 2.95
CA MET A 1 -24.09 24.13 3.20
C MET A 1 -25.29 23.21 3.42
N GLU A 2 -25.63 22.34 2.47
CA GLU A 2 -26.71 21.38 2.68
C GLU A 2 -26.35 20.51 3.88
N THR A 3 -27.17 20.53 4.91
CA THR A 3 -26.96 19.75 6.12
C THR A 3 -27.16 18.28 5.77
N ILE A 4 -26.09 17.49 5.76
CA ILE A 4 -26.17 16.04 5.58
C ILE A 4 -27.12 15.50 6.64
N LYS A 5 -28.19 14.82 6.20
CA LYS A 5 -29.17 14.23 7.12
C LYS A 5 -28.46 13.15 7.93
N LYS A 6 -28.43 13.34 9.25
CA LYS A 6 -27.89 12.34 10.18
C LYS A 6 -28.66 11.03 9.99
N ASP A 7 -27.94 9.92 9.99
CA ASP A 7 -28.47 8.55 9.83
C ASP A 7 -29.18 8.29 8.49
N ASP A 8 -28.69 8.89 7.39
CA ASP A 8 -29.15 8.51 6.05
C ASP A 8 -28.71 7.06 5.72
N PRO A 9 -29.66 6.12 5.50
CA PRO A 9 -29.34 4.73 5.21
C PRO A 9 -28.52 4.54 3.92
N LYS A 10 -28.59 5.47 2.96
CA LYS A 10 -27.77 5.43 1.75
C LYS A 10 -26.30 5.71 2.07
N ILE A 11 -26.05 6.70 2.93
CA ILE A 11 -24.70 7.08 3.34
C ILE A 11 -24.08 5.97 4.18
N ILE A 12 -24.83 5.40 5.13
CA ILE A 12 -24.38 4.27 5.95
C ILE A 12 -23.97 3.11 5.04
N LYS A 13 -24.84 2.69 4.11
CA LYS A 13 -24.52 1.60 3.17
C LYS A 13 -23.28 1.91 2.34
N ALA A 14 -23.13 3.14 1.85
CA ALA A 14 -21.96 3.53 1.07
C ALA A 14 -20.66 3.40 1.87
N TRP A 15 -20.65 3.87 3.13
CA TRP A 15 -19.50 3.72 4.02
C TRP A 15 -19.23 2.26 4.39
N THR A 16 -20.26 1.45 4.67
CA THR A 16 -20.09 0.02 4.95
C THR A 16 -19.45 -0.72 3.78
N PHE A 17 -19.89 -0.45 2.54
CA PHE A 17 -19.27 -1.05 1.36
C PHE A 17 -17.84 -0.56 1.14
N TYR A 18 -17.56 0.72 1.41
CA TYR A 18 -16.21 1.26 1.34
C TYR A 18 -15.27 0.58 2.34
N ASP A 19 -15.68 0.49 3.61
CA ASP A 19 -14.88 -0.16 4.67
C ASP A 19 -14.62 -1.64 4.36
N TRP A 20 -15.64 -2.33 3.82
CA TRP A 20 -15.48 -3.72 3.39
C TRP A 20 -14.42 -3.84 2.28
N ALA A 21 -14.51 -3.02 1.24
CA ALA A 21 -13.53 -3.02 0.15
C ALA A 21 -12.12 -2.64 0.63
N ASN A 22 -12.02 -1.64 1.51
CA ASN A 22 -10.75 -1.16 2.05
C ASN A 22 -10.04 -2.21 2.92
N SER A 23 -10.79 -3.07 3.62
CA SER A 23 -10.22 -4.14 4.46
C SER A 23 -9.44 -5.21 3.69
N VAL A 24 -9.67 -5.33 2.38
CA VAL A 24 -8.97 -6.29 1.52
C VAL A 24 -7.50 -5.91 1.35
N PHE A 25 -7.17 -4.61 1.36
CA PHE A 25 -5.80 -4.15 1.15
C PHE A 25 -4.83 -4.63 2.24
N PRO A 26 -5.07 -4.42 3.54
CA PRO A 26 -4.20 -4.95 4.60
C PRO A 26 -4.07 -6.48 4.57
N LEU A 27 -5.16 -7.17 4.21
CA LEU A 27 -5.14 -8.64 4.10
C LEU A 27 -4.15 -9.09 3.01
N VAL A 28 -4.31 -8.57 1.80
CA VAL A 28 -3.55 -9.01 0.62
C VAL A 28 -2.12 -8.47 0.65
N ILE A 29 -1.96 -7.16 0.83
CA ILE A 29 -0.68 -6.47 0.65
C ILE A 29 0.16 -6.46 1.92
N THR A 30 -0.43 -6.29 3.09
CA THR A 30 0.37 -6.23 4.33
C THR A 30 0.62 -7.60 4.93
N SER A 31 -0.38 -8.48 4.93
CA SER A 31 -0.36 -9.68 5.79
C SER A 31 -0.01 -11.00 5.10
N ALA A 32 -0.57 -11.28 3.92
CA ALA A 32 -0.58 -12.65 3.41
C ALA A 32 0.08 -12.83 2.04
N ILE A 33 -0.29 -12.03 1.03
CA ILE A 33 0.06 -12.35 -0.36
C ILE A 33 1.35 -11.66 -0.75
N PHE A 34 1.48 -10.35 -0.51
CA PHE A 34 2.66 -9.62 -0.95
C PHE A 34 3.96 -10.02 -0.22
N PRO A 35 3.99 -10.29 1.10
CA PRO A 35 5.22 -10.79 1.75
C PRO A 35 5.72 -12.10 1.15
N ASN A 36 4.81 -13.02 0.85
CA ASN A 36 5.13 -14.30 0.21
C ASN A 36 5.56 -14.14 -1.26
N PHE A 37 4.86 -13.27 -2.01
CA PHE A 37 5.23 -12.93 -3.38
C PHE A 37 6.62 -12.29 -3.44
N TYR A 38 6.88 -11.34 -2.56
CA TYR A 38 8.16 -10.67 -2.44
C TYR A 38 9.27 -11.70 -2.19
N ASP A 39 9.12 -12.55 -1.16
CA ASP A 39 10.11 -13.57 -0.87
C ASP A 39 10.32 -14.55 -2.04
N ALA A 40 9.25 -14.94 -2.74
CA ALA A 40 9.36 -15.79 -3.92
C ALA A 40 10.11 -15.16 -5.10
N VAL A 41 9.99 -13.84 -5.30
CA VAL A 41 10.62 -13.08 -6.41
C VAL A 41 12.08 -12.75 -6.12
N THR A 42 12.41 -12.50 -4.86
CA THR A 42 13.76 -12.11 -4.43
C THR A 42 14.59 -13.27 -3.87
N ALA A 43 14.00 -14.42 -3.60
CA ALA A 43 14.74 -15.65 -3.31
C ALA A 43 15.66 -16.03 -4.49
N THR A 44 16.96 -16.13 -4.22
CA THR A 44 17.93 -16.61 -5.21
C THR A 44 17.90 -18.13 -5.22
N LYS A 45 17.37 -18.72 -6.30
CA LYS A 45 17.30 -20.17 -6.50
C LYS A 45 18.46 -20.67 -7.34
N ASN A 46 19.05 -21.81 -6.96
CA ASN A 46 20.02 -22.54 -7.78
C ASN A 46 19.34 -23.19 -9.00
N GLU A 47 20.12 -23.68 -9.97
CA GLU A 47 19.59 -24.45 -11.12
C GLU A 47 18.79 -25.71 -10.70
N ALA A 48 18.97 -26.17 -9.46
CA ALA A 48 18.20 -27.27 -8.83
C ALA A 48 16.91 -26.82 -8.10
N GLY A 49 16.59 -25.52 -8.07
CA GLY A 49 15.39 -24.98 -7.42
C GLY A 49 15.49 -24.70 -5.92
N GLU A 50 16.65 -24.94 -5.31
CA GLU A 50 16.92 -24.71 -3.89
C GLU A 50 17.22 -23.22 -3.61
N ILE A 51 16.65 -22.67 -2.53
CA ILE A 51 16.85 -21.28 -2.11
C ILE A 51 18.23 -21.16 -1.45
N ILE A 52 19.18 -20.50 -2.11
CA ILE A 52 20.58 -20.41 -1.68
C ILE A 52 20.79 -19.21 -0.76
N SER A 53 20.02 -18.14 -0.95
CA SER A 53 20.17 -16.92 -0.17
C SER A 53 18.88 -16.07 -0.22
N HIS A 54 18.49 -15.58 0.96
CA HIS A 54 17.45 -14.55 1.16
C HIS A 54 18.06 -13.13 1.14
N THR A 55 19.24 -12.97 0.54
CA THR A 55 19.94 -11.70 0.50
C THR A 55 19.61 -10.96 -0.78
N VAL A 56 19.26 -9.68 -0.62
CA VAL A 56 18.87 -8.78 -1.69
C VAL A 56 19.79 -7.58 -1.67
N THR A 57 20.32 -7.20 -2.83
CA THR A 57 21.13 -5.98 -2.97
C THR A 57 20.20 -4.78 -3.10
N PHE A 58 20.23 -3.88 -2.11
CA PHE A 58 19.46 -2.64 -2.08
C PHE A 58 20.43 -1.46 -1.91
N PHE A 59 20.42 -0.50 -2.84
CA PHE A 59 21.39 0.62 -2.86
C PHE A 59 22.87 0.18 -2.73
N GLY A 60 23.25 -0.94 -3.34
CA GLY A 60 24.62 -1.46 -3.32
C GLY A 60 25.06 -2.10 -2.00
N ARG A 61 24.14 -2.37 -1.06
CA ARG A 61 24.38 -3.15 0.16
C ARG A 61 23.48 -4.38 0.19
N GLU A 62 24.02 -5.47 0.74
CA GLU A 62 23.31 -6.72 0.92
C GLU A 62 22.49 -6.70 2.22
N PHE A 63 21.20 -6.96 2.11
CA PHE A 63 20.30 -7.07 3.27
C PHE A 63 19.46 -8.34 3.17
N GLU A 64 19.04 -8.86 4.33
CA GLU A 64 17.99 -9.88 4.37
C GLU A 64 16.66 -9.33 3.84
N ASN A 65 16.00 -10.15 3.04
CA ASN A 65 14.73 -9.86 2.38
C ASN A 65 13.70 -9.22 3.33
N GLN A 66 13.47 -9.89 4.46
CA GLN A 66 12.43 -9.56 5.42
C GLN A 66 12.68 -8.22 6.12
N ASN A 67 13.96 -7.83 6.26
CA ASN A 67 14.36 -6.57 6.85
C ASN A 67 14.03 -5.40 5.91
N ILE A 68 14.33 -5.51 4.61
CA ILE A 68 14.00 -4.47 3.64
C ILE A 68 12.49 -4.23 3.61
N TYR A 69 11.70 -5.30 3.49
CA TYR A 69 10.24 -5.19 3.47
C TYR A 69 9.71 -4.44 4.70
N SER A 70 10.17 -4.81 5.90
CA SER A 70 9.75 -4.18 7.16
C SER A 70 10.16 -2.71 7.22
N PHE A 71 11.37 -2.36 6.76
CA PHE A 71 11.81 -0.96 6.71
C PHE A 71 11.00 -0.12 5.73
N VAL A 72 10.73 -0.64 4.52
CA VAL A 72 9.92 0.06 3.51
C VAL A 72 8.49 0.24 4.00
N TYR A 73 7.90 -0.78 4.61
CA TYR A 73 6.55 -0.68 5.17
C TYR A 73 6.47 0.34 6.32
N ALA A 74 7.45 0.34 7.24
CA ALA A 74 7.54 1.33 8.30
C ALA A 74 7.71 2.76 7.76
N PHE A 75 8.50 2.92 6.69
CA PHE A 75 8.66 4.20 6.01
C PHE A 75 7.35 4.68 5.38
N ALA A 76 6.61 3.80 4.69
CA ALA A 76 5.30 4.13 4.13
C ALA A 76 4.30 4.57 5.22
N LEU A 77 4.22 3.83 6.33
CA LEU A 77 3.37 4.21 7.47
C LEU A 77 3.78 5.54 8.10
N SER A 78 5.08 5.82 8.19
CA SER A 78 5.58 7.10 8.70
C SER A 78 5.09 8.27 7.84
N ILE A 79 5.10 8.11 6.51
CA ILE A 79 4.53 9.08 5.58
C ILE A 79 3.03 9.25 5.84
N VAL A 80 2.27 8.16 5.97
CA VAL A 80 0.83 8.21 6.23
C VAL A 80 0.53 8.99 7.51
N VAL A 81 1.26 8.74 8.60
CA VAL A 81 1.07 9.42 9.89
C VAL A 81 1.31 10.93 9.77
N LEU A 82 2.32 11.35 9.02
CA LEU A 82 2.64 12.77 8.84
C LEU A 82 1.61 13.49 7.95
N ILE A 83 1.14 12.83 6.90
CA ILE A 83 0.27 13.46 5.91
C ILE A 83 -1.21 13.43 6.34
N SER A 84 -1.66 12.39 7.06
CA SER A 84 -3.05 12.22 7.51
C SER A 84 -3.67 13.45 8.20
N PRO A 85 -3.03 14.10 9.21
CA PRO A 85 -3.62 15.27 9.85
C PRO A 85 -3.76 16.47 8.89
N ILE A 86 -2.81 16.65 7.98
CA ILE A 86 -2.79 17.75 7.01
C ILE A 86 -3.93 17.57 6.00
N LEU A 87 -4.02 16.39 5.39
CA LEU A 87 -5.07 16.07 4.42
C LEU A 87 -6.46 16.09 5.04
N SER A 88 -6.61 15.55 6.25
CA SER A 88 -7.88 15.54 6.97
C SER A 88 -8.35 16.96 7.25
N GLY A 89 -7.45 17.85 7.71
CA GLY A 89 -7.75 19.25 7.92
C GLY A 89 -8.19 19.98 6.63
N ILE A 90 -7.52 19.71 5.51
CA ILE A 90 -7.90 20.28 4.20
C ILE A 90 -9.27 19.75 3.75
N ALA A 91 -9.51 18.45 3.88
CA ALA A 91 -10.77 17.83 3.46
C ALA A 91 -11.97 18.34 4.29
N ASP A 92 -11.77 18.56 5.58
CA ASP A 92 -12.77 19.14 6.49
C ASP A 92 -13.05 20.61 6.16
N TYR A 93 -12.01 21.40 5.88
CA TYR A 93 -12.16 22.82 5.56
C TYR A 93 -12.82 23.05 4.19
N LEU A 94 -12.42 22.31 3.16
CA LEU A 94 -13.00 22.43 1.81
C LEU A 94 -14.40 21.79 1.69
N GLY A 95 -14.85 20.99 2.67
CA GLY A 95 -16.12 20.27 2.62
C GLY A 95 -16.22 19.23 1.49
N ASN A 96 -15.10 18.88 0.83
CA ASN A 96 -15.08 18.04 -0.36
C ASN A 96 -14.52 16.63 -0.09
N LYS A 97 -14.93 16.04 1.04
CA LYS A 97 -14.45 14.74 1.54
C LYS A 97 -14.58 13.62 0.51
N LYS A 98 -15.65 13.63 -0.29
CA LYS A 98 -15.89 12.62 -1.33
C LYS A 98 -14.82 12.61 -2.41
N ARG A 99 -14.38 13.79 -2.91
CA ARG A 99 -13.33 13.84 -3.94
C ARG A 99 -11.98 13.39 -3.38
N PHE A 100 -11.68 13.74 -2.14
CA PHE A 100 -10.48 13.25 -1.44
C PHE A 100 -10.49 11.72 -1.35
N LEU A 101 -11.59 11.13 -0.87
CA LEU A 101 -11.75 9.68 -0.79
C LEU A 101 -11.56 8.99 -2.15
N GLN A 102 -12.15 9.56 -3.21
CA GLN A 102 -12.00 9.04 -4.57
C GLN A 102 -10.57 9.09 -5.07
N PHE A 103 -9.85 10.19 -4.82
CA PHE A 103 -8.46 10.35 -5.23
C PHE A 103 -7.57 9.27 -4.60
N PHE A 104 -7.66 9.07 -3.28
CA PHE A 104 -6.88 8.08 -2.55
C PHE A 104 -7.23 6.65 -3.00
N CYS A 105 -8.52 6.34 -3.15
CA CYS A 105 -8.97 5.04 -3.65
C CYS A 105 -8.43 4.73 -5.07
N TYR A 106 -8.45 5.71 -5.99
CA TYR A 106 -7.88 5.51 -7.32
C TYR A 106 -6.36 5.41 -7.31
N LEU A 107 -5.68 6.19 -6.46
CA LEU A 107 -4.23 6.11 -6.28
C LEU A 107 -3.81 4.73 -5.78
N GLY A 108 -4.51 4.20 -4.75
CA GLY A 108 -4.28 2.88 -4.20
C GLY A 108 -4.54 1.78 -5.24
N ALA A 109 -5.68 1.83 -5.93
CA ALA A 109 -6.02 0.87 -6.98
C ALA A 109 -5.01 0.86 -8.15
N LEU A 110 -4.59 2.04 -8.62
CA LEU A 110 -3.57 2.17 -9.66
C LEU A 110 -2.23 1.60 -9.19
N SER A 111 -1.84 1.91 -7.95
CA SER A 111 -0.59 1.45 -7.36
C SER A 111 -0.58 -0.08 -7.21
N CYS A 112 -1.69 -0.69 -6.78
CA CYS A 112 -1.85 -2.14 -6.75
C CYS A 112 -1.74 -2.78 -8.14
N MET A 113 -2.28 -2.14 -9.18
CA MET A 113 -2.06 -2.62 -10.56
C MET A 113 -0.59 -2.52 -10.98
N CYS A 114 0.10 -1.43 -10.60
CA CYS A 114 1.53 -1.26 -10.87
C CYS A 114 2.42 -2.28 -10.15
N LEU A 115 1.98 -2.88 -9.03
CA LEU A 115 2.71 -3.97 -8.38
C LEU A 115 2.86 -5.22 -9.27
N PHE A 116 2.04 -5.36 -10.33
CA PHE A 116 2.26 -6.39 -11.34
C PHE A 116 3.63 -6.28 -12.02
N LEU A 117 4.19 -5.06 -12.12
CA LEU A 117 5.50 -4.79 -12.72
C LEU A 117 6.67 -4.98 -11.75
N PHE A 118 6.42 -5.54 -10.56
CA PHE A 118 7.44 -5.74 -9.53
C PHE A 118 8.55 -6.68 -10.05
N SER A 119 9.79 -6.22 -9.97
CA SER A 119 10.95 -6.95 -10.50
C SER A 119 12.17 -6.87 -9.58
N LYS A 120 12.85 -8.01 -9.40
CA LYS A 120 14.08 -8.11 -8.60
C LYS A 120 15.26 -7.29 -9.17
N ASN A 121 15.25 -6.98 -10.47
CA ASN A 121 16.35 -6.25 -11.11
C ASN A 121 16.33 -4.75 -10.76
N HIS A 122 15.15 -4.22 -10.42
CA HIS A 122 14.93 -2.81 -10.10
C HIS A 122 14.07 -2.68 -8.83
N LEU A 123 14.59 -3.17 -7.72
CA LEU A 123 13.85 -3.23 -6.45
C LEU A 123 13.43 -1.86 -5.93
N GLU A 124 14.31 -0.86 -6.06
CA GLU A 124 14.04 0.52 -5.63
C GLU A 124 12.79 1.09 -6.32
N LEU A 125 12.66 0.87 -7.64
CA LEU A 125 11.47 1.28 -8.41
C LEU A 125 10.26 0.41 -8.07
N SER A 126 10.47 -0.87 -7.79
CA SER A 126 9.40 -1.82 -7.49
C SER A 126 8.73 -1.57 -6.13
N PHE A 127 9.43 -0.92 -5.19
CA PHE A 127 8.84 -0.48 -3.92
C PHE A 127 8.04 0.82 -4.02
N ILE A 128 8.20 1.62 -5.08
CA ILE A 128 7.43 2.86 -5.23
C ILE A 128 5.92 2.56 -5.29
N PRO A 129 5.41 1.64 -6.14
CA PRO A 129 4.01 1.25 -6.13
C PRO A 129 3.55 0.69 -4.79
N PHE A 130 4.41 0.00 -4.04
CA PHE A 130 4.05 -0.53 -2.72
C PHE A 130 3.82 0.59 -1.70
N ILE A 131 4.72 1.58 -1.68
CA ILE A 131 4.60 2.75 -0.80
C ILE A 131 3.36 3.56 -1.18
N THR A 132 3.15 3.85 -2.47
CA THR A 132 1.99 4.64 -2.92
C THR A 132 0.68 3.89 -2.73
N ALA A 133 0.67 2.56 -2.83
CA ALA A 133 -0.50 1.75 -2.51
C ALA A 133 -0.84 1.77 -1.02
N THR A 134 0.15 1.90 -0.14
CA THR A 134 -0.06 2.01 1.31
C THR A 134 -0.57 3.40 1.71
N ILE A 135 -0.25 4.44 0.93
CA ILE A 135 -0.72 5.82 1.15
C ILE A 135 -2.12 6.05 0.58
N GLY A 136 -2.43 5.41 -0.55
CA GLY A 136 -3.73 5.44 -1.24
C GLY A 136 -4.80 4.67 -0.48
#